data_AF-A0A1M6B1L9-F1
#
_entry.id   AF-A0A1M6B1L9-F1
#
_cell.length_a   1.000
_cell.length_b   1.000
_cell.length_c   1.000
_cell.angle_alpha   90.00
_cell.angle_beta   90.00
_cell.angle_gamma   90.00
#
_symmetry.space_group_name_H-M   'P 1'
#
loop_
_entity.id
_entity.type
_entity.pdbx_description
1 polymer ?
#
loop_
_entity_poly.entity_id
_entity_poly.type
_entity_poly.pdbx_seq_one_letter_code
_entity_poly.pdbx_strand_id
1 'polypeptide(L)'
;MRKILFAVATILLLSGCYLDDIESLKDDISELKERMAQYENLLEVLNKRLYIVGYESTNGGYIITMSDGAKLNVRNSSSFIEIGTNGNWYIDGVDTGKSAQGEPGKAPEIVIGENGHWWINGVDTHTSAEPQHGKDASEITAIALVDGLMTFTFSNGRALSIQATAPEITLSQPAEGYTIDQRQWFRLLPQIKNSDGTSFTWLVNGTEVSKSLELHYVFAQTGSYTLEFRAKNGVGGNSETVTLTVKAKTYENNITKVFDYFPAPGQFINSMPAATDQDTDESMRIKAETALTSNNIITLGGFGGYVVMGFDHTVVNKEGNDFVVLGNAYSNWAEPGIVMVSYDANGNGKPDDQWYEIQGSEHQKPSTIKNYEITYYKPATEPEDPNEPNYIKWTDNRGETGYVSKNSFHKQSYYPLWKGDSITLKGSFLKSNLVDQSGQGTNWVNPAYEYGYTDNWGNNDKKGHIDISWAVDNNGKAVALQGIDFVKVYTANRAQAGWLGEVSTEVSGFKDLNLE
;
A
#
# COMPACT_ATOMS: atom_id res chain seq x y z
N MET A 1 26.49 -74.75 50.12
CA MET A 1 26.68 -74.29 48.72
C MET A 1 25.50 -74.57 47.80
N ARG A 2 24.93 -75.79 47.74
CA ARG A 2 23.81 -76.14 46.84
C ARG A 2 22.51 -75.31 47.02
N LYS A 3 22.15 -74.93 48.25
CA LYS A 3 20.95 -74.11 48.53
C LYS A 3 21.10 -72.62 48.14
N ILE A 4 22.33 -72.09 48.16
CA ILE A 4 22.61 -70.69 47.80
C ILE A 4 22.65 -70.55 46.27
N LEU A 5 23.20 -71.54 45.56
CA LEU A 5 23.20 -71.56 44.10
C LEU A 5 21.77 -71.60 43.51
N PHE A 6 20.85 -72.32 44.15
CA PHE A 6 19.45 -72.39 43.70
C PHE A 6 18.70 -71.07 43.93
N ALA A 7 18.92 -70.41 45.06
CA ALA A 7 18.31 -69.10 45.35
C ALA A 7 18.82 -68.01 44.39
N VAL A 8 20.12 -67.99 44.06
CA VAL A 8 20.70 -67.04 43.10
C VAL A 8 20.21 -67.31 41.67
N ALA A 9 20.08 -68.58 41.27
CA ALA A 9 19.51 -68.93 39.96
C ALA A 9 18.03 -68.53 39.85
N THR A 10 17.26 -68.66 40.94
CA THR A 10 15.83 -68.28 40.94
C THR A 10 15.65 -66.75 40.91
N ILE A 11 16.52 -66.00 41.59
CA ILE A 11 16.52 -64.51 41.54
C ILE A 11 16.94 -64.01 40.15
N LEU A 12 17.93 -64.65 39.51
CA LEU A 12 18.36 -64.31 38.14
C LEU A 12 17.29 -64.61 37.08
N LEU A 13 16.57 -65.74 37.24
CA LEU A 13 15.43 -66.10 36.38
C LEU A 13 14.25 -65.12 36.53
N LEU A 14 13.96 -64.68 37.76
CA LEU A 14 12.91 -63.69 38.02
C LEU A 14 13.29 -62.31 37.47
N SER A 15 14.54 -61.87 37.61
CA SER A 15 14.99 -60.58 37.08
C SER A 15 15.01 -60.50 35.55
N GLY A 16 15.22 -61.62 34.85
CA GLY A 16 15.15 -61.69 33.39
C GLY A 16 13.72 -61.45 32.88
N CYS A 17 12.73 -62.11 33.48
CA CYS A 17 11.32 -61.92 33.11
C CYS A 17 10.85 -60.48 33.37
N TYR A 18 11.26 -59.84 34.48
CA TYR A 18 10.90 -58.45 34.75
C TYR A 18 11.54 -57.45 33.78
N LEU A 19 12.74 -57.75 33.25
CA LEU A 19 13.39 -56.91 32.24
C LEU A 19 12.66 -56.99 30.91
N ASP A 20 12.30 -58.21 30.48
CA ASP A 20 11.53 -58.44 29.25
C ASP A 20 10.14 -57.79 29.35
N ASP A 21 9.46 -57.90 30.50
CA ASP A 21 8.17 -57.25 30.75
C ASP A 21 8.28 -55.71 30.72
N ILE A 22 9.38 -55.14 31.23
CA ILE A 22 9.64 -53.70 31.21
C ILE A 22 9.95 -53.20 29.80
N GLU A 23 10.67 -54.00 28.99
CA GLU A 23 10.98 -53.66 27.59
C GLU A 23 9.72 -53.75 26.73
N SER A 24 8.90 -54.79 26.90
CA SER A 24 7.58 -54.91 26.29
C SER A 24 6.66 -53.73 26.66
N LEU A 25 6.65 -53.29 27.92
CA LEU A 25 5.86 -52.13 28.34
C LEU A 25 6.35 -50.81 27.71
N LYS A 26 7.66 -50.66 27.44
CA LYS A 26 8.20 -49.48 26.75
C LYS A 26 7.84 -49.46 25.27
N ASP A 27 7.82 -50.62 24.64
CA ASP A 27 7.37 -50.79 23.26
C ASP A 27 5.88 -50.46 23.15
N ASP A 28 5.05 -51.02 24.05
CA ASP A 28 3.62 -50.72 24.13
C ASP A 28 3.36 -49.22 24.33
N ILE A 29 4.13 -48.55 25.21
CA ILE A 29 4.02 -47.10 25.44
C ILE A 29 4.43 -46.30 24.20
N SER A 30 5.45 -46.75 23.48
CA SER A 30 5.92 -46.09 22.26
C SER A 30 4.89 -46.23 21.13
N GLU A 31 4.32 -47.42 20.96
CA GLU A 31 3.23 -47.67 20.02
C GLU A 31 1.98 -46.86 20.39
N LEU A 32 1.65 -46.74 21.69
CA LEU A 32 0.54 -45.90 22.14
C LEU A 32 0.75 -44.42 21.82
N LYS A 33 1.98 -43.90 22.00
CA LYS A 33 2.32 -42.52 21.66
C LYS A 33 2.22 -42.26 20.17
N GLU A 34 2.67 -43.21 19.35
CA GLU A 34 2.57 -43.11 17.89
C GLU A 34 1.11 -43.13 17.43
N ARG A 35 0.27 -44.00 18.03
CA ARG A 35 -1.19 -44.01 17.78
C ARG A 35 -1.87 -42.73 18.26
N MET A 36 -1.46 -42.16 19.40
CA MET A 36 -1.98 -40.86 19.87
C MET A 36 -1.64 -39.73 18.90
N ALA A 37 -0.41 -39.68 18.38
CA ALA A 37 -0.02 -38.69 17.38
C ALA A 37 -0.82 -38.85 16.07
N GLN A 38 -1.10 -40.09 15.67
CA GLN A 38 -1.99 -40.37 14.54
C GLN A 38 -3.43 -39.89 14.80
N TYR A 39 -3.95 -40.10 16.01
CA TYR A 39 -5.29 -39.60 16.38
C TYR A 39 -5.36 -38.08 16.48
N GLU A 40 -4.32 -37.41 17.01
CA GLU A 40 -4.25 -35.95 17.06
C GLU A 40 -4.20 -35.35 15.65
N ASN A 41 -3.40 -35.94 14.74
CA ASN A 41 -3.37 -35.56 13.33
C ASN A 41 -4.75 -35.81 12.67
N LEU A 42 -5.38 -36.96 12.92
CA LEU A 42 -6.74 -37.24 12.42
C LEU A 42 -7.76 -36.22 12.95
N LEU A 43 -7.67 -35.84 14.24
CA LEU A 43 -8.54 -34.85 14.85
C LEU A 43 -8.31 -33.45 14.27
N GLU A 44 -7.05 -33.09 14.00
CA GLU A 44 -6.67 -31.85 13.32
C GLU A 44 -7.21 -31.82 11.88
N VAL A 45 -7.07 -32.93 11.14
CA VAL A 45 -7.63 -33.09 9.78
C VAL A 45 -9.15 -33.03 9.81
N LEU A 46 -9.82 -33.63 10.81
CA LEU A 46 -11.27 -33.59 10.97
C LEU A 46 -11.77 -32.19 11.37
N ASN A 47 -11.07 -31.48 12.26
CA ASN A 47 -11.39 -30.09 12.61
C ASN A 47 -11.11 -29.10 11.47
N LYS A 48 -10.18 -29.42 10.56
CA LYS A 48 -9.94 -28.66 9.32
C LYS A 48 -10.94 -28.99 8.20
N ARG A 49 -11.85 -29.97 8.37
CA ARG A 49 -12.90 -30.20 7.39
C ARG A 49 -13.89 -29.04 7.42
N LEU A 50 -13.99 -28.32 6.31
CA LEU A 50 -15.10 -27.42 6.07
C LEU A 50 -16.39 -28.23 5.92
N TYR A 51 -17.40 -27.88 6.70
CA TYR A 51 -18.76 -28.42 6.60
C TYR A 51 -19.74 -27.26 6.58
N ILE A 52 -20.95 -27.47 6.07
CA ILE A 52 -21.91 -26.38 5.90
C ILE A 52 -22.72 -26.21 7.17
N VAL A 53 -22.83 -24.98 7.64
CA VAL A 53 -23.60 -24.61 8.84
C VAL A 53 -24.92 -23.95 8.50
N GLY A 54 -25.13 -23.55 7.24
CA GLY A 54 -26.41 -23.04 6.76
C GLY A 54 -26.39 -22.67 5.29
N TYR A 55 -27.57 -22.43 4.73
CA TYR A 55 -27.72 -21.84 3.40
C TYR A 55 -28.90 -20.86 3.39
N GLU A 56 -28.83 -19.88 2.49
CA GLU A 56 -29.90 -18.92 2.23
C GLU A 56 -30.30 -19.04 0.75
N SER A 57 -31.58 -19.28 0.49
CA SER A 57 -32.12 -19.22 -0.87
C SER A 57 -32.20 -17.77 -1.33
N THR A 58 -31.74 -17.50 -2.54
CA THR A 58 -31.83 -16.19 -3.20
C THR A 58 -32.61 -16.32 -4.51
N ASN A 59 -33.02 -15.19 -5.08
CA ASN A 59 -33.66 -15.21 -6.38
C ASN A 59 -32.64 -15.67 -7.45
N GLY A 60 -32.76 -16.91 -7.91
CA GLY A 60 -31.86 -17.51 -8.89
C GLY A 60 -30.62 -18.21 -8.32
N GLY A 61 -30.58 -18.56 -7.02
CA GLY A 61 -29.43 -19.26 -6.44
C GLY A 61 -29.48 -19.54 -4.93
N TYR A 62 -28.34 -19.92 -4.36
CA TYR A 62 -28.10 -20.20 -2.94
C TYR A 62 -26.83 -19.48 -2.49
N ILE A 63 -26.85 -18.94 -1.27
CA ILE A 63 -25.65 -18.52 -0.54
C ILE A 63 -25.41 -19.56 0.55
N ILE A 64 -24.32 -20.31 0.44
CA ILE A 64 -23.98 -21.41 1.34
C ILE A 64 -22.96 -20.92 2.35
N THR A 65 -23.23 -21.09 3.65
CA THR A 65 -22.34 -20.70 4.75
C THR A 65 -21.59 -21.92 5.28
N MET A 66 -20.26 -21.86 5.25
CA MET A 66 -19.37 -22.89 5.73
C MET A 66 -19.07 -22.75 7.23
N SER A 67 -18.53 -23.79 7.86
CA SER A 67 -18.29 -23.89 9.31
C SER A 67 -17.26 -22.91 9.85
N ASP A 68 -16.47 -22.32 8.96
CA ASP A 68 -15.53 -21.24 9.26
C ASP A 68 -16.09 -19.84 8.94
N GLY A 69 -17.36 -19.75 8.53
CA GLY A 69 -18.06 -18.52 8.17
C GLY A 69 -17.92 -18.10 6.70
N ALA A 70 -17.15 -18.80 5.87
CA ALA A 70 -17.05 -18.50 4.44
C ALA A 70 -18.40 -18.66 3.74
N LYS A 71 -18.67 -17.84 2.71
CA LYS A 71 -19.92 -17.88 1.94
C LYS A 71 -19.66 -18.20 0.46
N LEU A 72 -20.36 -19.20 -0.08
CA LEU A 72 -20.30 -19.62 -1.48
C LEU A 72 -21.61 -19.30 -2.21
N ASN A 73 -21.54 -18.68 -3.39
CA ASN A 73 -22.72 -18.37 -4.21
C ASN A 73 -22.92 -19.43 -5.31
N VAL A 74 -24.09 -20.06 -5.36
CA VAL A 74 -24.47 -21.10 -6.34
C VAL A 74 -25.74 -20.66 -7.07
N ARG A 75 -25.87 -20.80 -8.40
CA ARG A 75 -27.08 -20.38 -9.15
C ARG A 75 -28.08 -21.52 -9.40
N ASN A 76 -29.35 -21.20 -9.61
CA ASN A 76 -30.52 -22.10 -9.71
C ASN A 76 -31.40 -21.82 -10.97
N SER A 77 -30.82 -21.55 -12.14
CA SER A 77 -31.61 -21.43 -13.38
C SER A 77 -30.82 -21.78 -14.66
N SER A 78 -31.57 -22.03 -15.74
CA SER A 78 -31.42 -23.08 -16.77
C SER A 78 -30.52 -22.80 -18.00
N SER A 79 -30.27 -23.92 -18.69
CA SER A 79 -29.49 -24.27 -19.90
C SER A 79 -28.53 -23.28 -20.57
N PHE A 80 -27.30 -23.73 -20.79
CA PHE A 80 -26.24 -22.98 -21.48
C PHE A 80 -26.15 -23.38 -22.96
N ILE A 81 -26.21 -22.39 -23.85
CA ILE A 81 -26.05 -22.57 -25.30
C ILE A 81 -24.66 -22.07 -25.69
N GLU A 82 -23.87 -22.92 -26.35
CA GLU A 82 -22.54 -22.58 -26.86
C GLU A 82 -22.31 -23.14 -28.27
N ILE A 83 -21.25 -22.66 -28.94
CA ILE A 83 -20.82 -23.18 -30.24
C ILE A 83 -19.65 -24.13 -29.98
N GLY A 84 -19.83 -25.41 -30.31
CA GLY A 84 -18.79 -26.41 -30.16
C GLY A 84 -17.66 -26.23 -31.18
N THR A 85 -16.52 -26.86 -30.93
CA THR A 85 -15.35 -26.79 -31.82
C THR A 85 -15.59 -27.38 -33.22
N ASN A 86 -16.65 -28.19 -33.38
CA ASN A 86 -17.11 -28.71 -34.66
C ASN A 86 -18.05 -27.76 -35.44
N GLY A 87 -18.35 -26.58 -34.88
CA GLY A 87 -19.21 -25.57 -35.51
C GLY A 87 -20.71 -25.80 -35.33
N ASN A 88 -21.13 -26.79 -34.53
CA ASN A 88 -22.53 -27.03 -34.21
C ASN A 88 -22.98 -26.27 -32.95
N TRP A 89 -24.29 -26.07 -32.81
CA TRP A 89 -24.90 -25.65 -31.55
C TRP A 89 -24.85 -26.77 -30.51
N TYR A 90 -24.41 -26.43 -29.29
CA TYR A 90 -24.46 -27.29 -28.12
C TYR A 90 -25.47 -26.72 -27.14
N ILE A 91 -26.29 -27.59 -26.56
CA ILE A 91 -27.22 -27.25 -25.49
C ILE A 91 -26.88 -28.16 -24.32
N ASP A 92 -26.48 -27.57 -23.19
CA ASP A 92 -26.07 -28.32 -21.98
C ASP A 92 -24.97 -29.36 -22.24
N GLY A 93 -24.00 -29.01 -23.10
CA GLY A 93 -22.86 -29.87 -23.44
C GLY A 93 -23.18 -31.02 -24.40
N VAL A 94 -24.42 -31.13 -24.90
CA VAL A 94 -24.83 -32.11 -25.91
C VAL A 94 -24.83 -31.47 -27.30
N ASP A 95 -24.11 -32.08 -28.24
CA ASP A 95 -24.11 -31.67 -29.64
C ASP A 95 -25.49 -31.91 -30.28
N THR A 96 -26.12 -30.84 -30.77
CA THR A 96 -27.43 -30.93 -31.43
C THR A 96 -27.33 -31.49 -32.86
N GLY A 97 -26.12 -31.60 -33.43
CA GLY A 97 -25.87 -31.96 -34.82
C GLY A 97 -26.29 -30.87 -35.81
N LYS A 98 -26.59 -29.66 -35.33
CA LYS A 98 -27.04 -28.52 -36.16
C LYS A 98 -25.96 -27.46 -36.24
N SER A 99 -25.59 -27.09 -37.47
CA SER A 99 -24.64 -26.02 -37.74
C SER A 99 -25.08 -24.69 -37.10
N ALA A 100 -24.14 -24.03 -36.44
CA ALA A 100 -24.32 -22.67 -35.93
C ALA A 100 -24.19 -21.58 -37.00
N GLN A 101 -23.78 -21.95 -38.21
CA GLN A 101 -23.72 -21.07 -39.37
C GLN A 101 -25.00 -21.22 -40.21
N GLY A 102 -25.70 -20.11 -40.44
CA GLY A 102 -26.84 -20.03 -41.34
C GLY A 102 -26.43 -20.05 -42.82
N GLU A 103 -27.40 -20.26 -43.71
CA GLU A 103 -27.22 -20.09 -45.16
C GLU A 103 -26.71 -18.66 -45.49
N PRO A 104 -25.91 -18.48 -46.56
CA PRO A 104 -25.31 -17.18 -46.88
C PRO A 104 -26.36 -16.06 -46.94
N GLY A 105 -26.23 -15.08 -46.04
CA GLY A 105 -27.09 -13.90 -45.97
C GLY A 105 -28.29 -14.01 -45.02
N LYS A 106 -28.44 -15.08 -44.23
CA LYS A 106 -29.46 -15.18 -43.17
C LYS A 106 -28.87 -15.63 -41.83
N ALA A 107 -29.23 -14.93 -40.75
CA ALA A 107 -28.94 -15.39 -39.39
C ALA A 107 -29.77 -16.65 -39.08
N PRO A 108 -29.22 -17.62 -38.32
CA PRO A 108 -29.98 -18.79 -37.90
C PRO A 108 -31.17 -18.39 -37.01
N GLU A 109 -32.34 -18.99 -37.29
CA GLU A 109 -33.56 -18.74 -36.55
C GLU A 109 -33.68 -19.74 -35.40
N ILE A 110 -33.76 -19.23 -34.16
CA ILE A 110 -33.90 -20.03 -32.95
C ILE A 110 -35.23 -19.65 -32.28
N VAL A 111 -36.13 -20.62 -32.16
CA VAL A 111 -37.46 -20.41 -31.58
C VAL A 111 -37.86 -21.57 -30.67
N ILE A 112 -38.82 -21.33 -29.79
CA ILE A 112 -39.47 -22.39 -29.01
C ILE A 112 -40.70 -22.84 -29.79
N GLY A 113 -40.74 -24.11 -30.17
CA GLY A 113 -41.88 -24.66 -30.93
C GLY A 113 -43.10 -24.88 -30.04
N GLU A 114 -44.28 -25.06 -30.65
CA GLU A 114 -45.54 -25.33 -29.93
C GLU A 114 -45.49 -26.61 -29.08
N ASN A 115 -44.53 -27.51 -29.34
CA ASN A 115 -44.25 -28.71 -28.56
C ASN A 115 -43.32 -28.49 -27.36
N GLY A 116 -42.90 -27.25 -27.09
CA GLY A 116 -42.04 -26.92 -25.96
C GLY A 116 -40.56 -27.33 -26.14
N HIS A 117 -40.12 -27.64 -27.36
CA HIS A 117 -38.71 -27.90 -27.69
C HIS A 117 -38.01 -26.68 -28.28
N TRP A 118 -36.67 -26.69 -28.29
CA TRP A 118 -35.86 -25.76 -29.08
C TRP A 118 -35.91 -26.14 -30.56
N TRP A 119 -36.15 -25.16 -31.42
CA TRP A 119 -36.16 -25.32 -32.87
C TRP A 119 -35.08 -24.43 -33.47
N ILE A 120 -34.28 -25.01 -34.37
CA ILE A 120 -33.21 -24.31 -35.06
C ILE A 120 -33.47 -24.43 -36.57
N ASN A 121 -33.63 -23.29 -37.24
CA ASN A 121 -33.92 -23.19 -38.67
C ASN A 121 -35.13 -24.04 -39.12
N GLY A 122 -36.21 -24.03 -38.32
CA GLY A 122 -37.45 -24.75 -38.63
C GLY A 122 -37.40 -26.26 -38.40
N VAL A 123 -36.36 -26.79 -37.73
CA VAL A 123 -36.24 -28.21 -37.39
C VAL A 123 -36.22 -28.39 -35.87
N ASP A 124 -37.06 -29.29 -35.36
CA ASP A 124 -37.09 -29.69 -33.95
C ASP A 124 -35.74 -30.33 -33.56
N THR A 125 -35.15 -29.86 -32.47
CA THR A 125 -33.91 -30.44 -31.91
C THR A 125 -34.19 -31.62 -30.98
N HIS A 126 -35.46 -31.90 -30.66
CA HIS A 126 -35.91 -32.84 -29.63
C HIS A 126 -35.39 -32.52 -28.22
N THR A 127 -34.87 -31.32 -28.03
CA THR A 127 -34.38 -30.81 -26.74
C THR A 127 -35.43 -29.87 -26.16
N SER A 128 -35.92 -30.14 -24.95
CA SER A 128 -36.94 -29.31 -24.30
C SER A 128 -36.43 -27.88 -24.04
N ALA A 129 -37.25 -26.89 -24.37
CA ALA A 129 -37.06 -25.46 -24.13
C ALA A 129 -37.93 -24.92 -23.00
N GLU A 130 -38.78 -25.76 -22.40
CA GLU A 130 -39.44 -25.39 -21.16
C GLU A 130 -38.35 -25.12 -20.11
N PRO A 131 -38.39 -23.98 -19.38
CA PRO A 131 -37.74 -23.96 -18.10
C PRO A 131 -38.38 -25.11 -17.33
N GLN A 132 -37.61 -26.13 -16.95
CA GLN A 132 -38.10 -27.10 -15.98
C GLN A 132 -38.61 -26.25 -14.83
N HIS A 133 -39.95 -26.16 -14.70
CA HIS A 133 -40.58 -25.43 -13.62
C HIS A 133 -39.85 -25.91 -12.38
N GLY A 134 -39.07 -25.01 -11.77
CA GLY A 134 -38.46 -25.30 -10.49
C GLY A 134 -39.61 -25.49 -9.54
N LYS A 135 -40.10 -26.74 -9.41
CA LYS A 135 -40.63 -27.21 -8.13
C LYS A 135 -39.60 -26.72 -7.13
N ASP A 136 -40.05 -25.91 -6.16
CA ASP A 136 -39.23 -25.29 -5.10
C ASP A 136 -37.88 -25.99 -5.03
N ALA A 137 -36.85 -25.33 -5.55
CA ALA A 137 -35.60 -25.99 -5.91
C ALA A 137 -35.20 -26.91 -4.76
N SER A 138 -35.29 -28.22 -5.05
CA SER A 138 -35.47 -29.23 -4.03
C SER A 138 -34.42 -29.04 -2.94
N GLU A 139 -34.81 -29.00 -1.67
CA GLU A 139 -33.90 -28.68 -0.57
C GLU A 139 -32.59 -29.46 -0.67
N ILE A 140 -31.44 -28.82 -0.45
CA ILE A 140 -30.16 -29.54 -0.44
C ILE A 140 -30.13 -30.37 0.84
N THR A 141 -30.21 -31.69 0.70
CA THR A 141 -30.24 -32.65 1.81
C THR A 141 -28.87 -33.13 2.23
N ALA A 142 -27.88 -33.08 1.35
CA ALA A 142 -26.51 -33.42 1.68
C ALA A 142 -25.52 -32.66 0.79
N ILE A 143 -24.35 -32.35 1.34
CA ILE A 143 -23.24 -31.78 0.58
C ILE A 143 -22.00 -32.57 0.96
N ALA A 144 -21.30 -33.09 -0.04
CA ALA A 144 -20.10 -33.90 0.14
C ALA A 144 -18.97 -33.34 -0.72
N LEU A 145 -17.80 -33.12 -0.12
CA LEU A 145 -16.57 -32.82 -0.84
C LEU A 145 -15.68 -34.07 -0.80
N VAL A 146 -15.49 -34.71 -1.95
CA VAL A 146 -14.63 -35.89 -2.10
C VAL A 146 -13.71 -35.64 -3.30
N ASP A 147 -12.40 -35.73 -3.09
CA ASP A 147 -11.38 -35.58 -4.12
C ASP A 147 -11.54 -34.31 -5.01
N GLY A 148 -11.86 -33.17 -4.38
CA GLY A 148 -12.03 -31.89 -5.08
C GLY A 148 -13.38 -31.72 -5.79
N LEU A 149 -14.28 -32.70 -5.68
CA LEU A 149 -15.62 -32.64 -6.24
C LEU A 149 -16.64 -32.35 -5.14
N MET A 150 -17.17 -31.12 -5.10
CA MET A 150 -18.24 -30.74 -4.19
C MET A 150 -19.59 -31.10 -4.82
N THR A 151 -20.27 -32.06 -4.20
CA THR A 151 -21.55 -32.60 -4.65
C THR A 151 -22.67 -32.14 -3.74
N PHE A 152 -23.67 -31.47 -4.29
CA PHE A 152 -24.92 -31.07 -3.66
C PHE A 152 -26.00 -32.10 -4.00
N THR A 153 -26.48 -32.86 -3.01
CA THR A 153 -27.59 -33.79 -3.15
C THR A 153 -28.88 -33.10 -2.73
N PHE A 154 -29.86 -33.09 -3.62
CA PHE A 154 -31.16 -32.46 -3.41
C PHE A 154 -32.19 -33.48 -2.91
N SER A 155 -33.24 -33.02 -2.23
CA SER A 155 -34.30 -33.85 -1.63
C SER A 155 -35.09 -34.70 -2.62
N ASN A 156 -35.02 -34.35 -3.91
CA ASN A 156 -35.59 -35.13 -5.01
C ASN A 156 -34.66 -36.22 -5.54
N GLY A 157 -33.49 -36.43 -4.92
CA GLY A 157 -32.47 -37.40 -5.30
C GLY A 157 -31.51 -36.94 -6.41
N ARG A 158 -31.65 -35.71 -6.94
CA ARG A 158 -30.69 -35.15 -7.89
C ARG A 158 -29.38 -34.82 -7.18
N ALA A 159 -28.28 -34.84 -7.92
CA ALA A 159 -26.98 -34.36 -7.45
C ALA A 159 -26.41 -33.34 -8.45
N LEU A 160 -25.82 -32.26 -7.95
CA LEU A 160 -25.01 -31.30 -8.72
C LEU A 160 -23.59 -31.37 -8.18
N SER A 161 -22.62 -31.63 -9.04
CA SER A 161 -21.21 -31.66 -8.65
C SER A 161 -20.46 -30.51 -9.30
N ILE A 162 -19.73 -29.74 -8.51
CA ILE A 162 -18.79 -28.72 -9.00
C ILE A 162 -17.37 -29.10 -8.57
N GLN A 163 -16.41 -28.80 -9.42
CA GLN A 163 -15.00 -28.82 -9.01
C GLN A 163 -14.80 -27.67 -8.02
N ALA A 164 -14.43 -28.02 -6.80
CA ALA A 164 -14.21 -27.12 -5.69
C ALA A 164 -12.85 -27.47 -5.10
N THR A 165 -11.87 -26.62 -5.39
CA THR A 165 -10.48 -26.82 -5.01
C THR A 165 -9.99 -25.66 -4.15
N ALA A 166 -9.12 -25.98 -3.20
CA ALA A 166 -8.40 -24.96 -2.44
C ALA A 166 -7.50 -24.14 -3.40
N PRO A 167 -7.11 -22.91 -3.03
CA PRO A 167 -6.24 -22.10 -3.86
C PRO A 167 -4.90 -22.79 -4.06
N GLU A 168 -4.45 -22.98 -5.29
CA GLU A 168 -3.10 -23.49 -5.54
C GLU A 168 -2.14 -22.30 -5.63
N ILE A 169 -1.07 -22.34 -4.82
CA ILE A 169 -0.10 -21.27 -4.73
C ILE A 169 1.14 -21.67 -5.54
N THR A 170 1.68 -20.72 -6.30
CA THR A 170 3.00 -20.87 -6.91
C THR A 170 3.83 -19.62 -6.61
N LEU A 171 4.95 -19.82 -5.92
CA LEU A 171 5.98 -18.81 -5.67
C LEU A 171 7.21 -19.14 -6.52
N SER A 172 7.62 -18.23 -7.40
CA SER A 172 8.81 -18.39 -8.23
C SER A 172 10.08 -18.07 -7.43
N GLN A 173 10.62 -19.06 -6.72
CA GLN A 173 11.83 -18.88 -5.91
C GLN A 173 13.12 -19.08 -6.73
N PRO A 174 14.11 -18.17 -6.65
CA PRO A 174 15.46 -18.42 -7.16
C PRO A 174 16.12 -19.61 -6.43
N ALA A 175 17.03 -20.33 -7.10
CA ALA A 175 17.73 -21.48 -6.51
C ALA A 175 18.47 -21.14 -5.20
N GLU A 176 18.94 -19.91 -5.05
CA GLU A 176 19.64 -19.41 -3.85
C GLU A 176 18.71 -18.73 -2.83
N GLY A 177 17.40 -18.73 -3.07
CA GLY A 177 16.43 -17.95 -2.30
C GLY A 177 16.39 -16.46 -2.71
N TYR A 178 15.52 -15.69 -2.07
CA TYR A 178 15.47 -14.26 -2.32
C TYR A 178 16.58 -13.54 -1.56
N THR A 179 17.10 -12.47 -2.15
CA THR A 179 18.08 -11.60 -1.51
C THR A 179 17.73 -10.14 -1.81
N ILE A 180 17.84 -9.28 -0.80
CA ILE A 180 17.68 -7.83 -0.94
C ILE A 180 18.65 -7.11 0.01
N ASP A 181 19.00 -5.86 -0.28
CA ASP A 181 19.66 -4.99 0.68
C ASP A 181 18.65 -4.50 1.75
N GLN A 182 19.09 -4.29 2.98
CA GLN A 182 18.25 -3.68 4.04
C GLN A 182 17.70 -2.32 3.57
N ARG A 183 16.52 -1.88 4.04
CA ARG A 183 15.91 -0.57 3.69
C ARG A 183 15.66 -0.39 2.19
N GLN A 184 15.27 -1.48 1.54
CA GLN A 184 14.73 -1.47 0.19
C GLN A 184 13.38 -2.19 0.21
N TRP A 185 12.49 -1.77 -0.70
CA TRP A 185 11.21 -2.44 -0.88
C TRP A 185 11.39 -3.83 -1.48
N PHE A 186 10.99 -4.85 -0.72
CA PHE A 186 10.84 -6.20 -1.23
C PHE A 186 9.42 -6.39 -1.76
N ARG A 187 9.33 -6.95 -2.98
CA ARG A 187 8.07 -7.23 -3.65
C ARG A 187 7.98 -8.68 -4.06
N LEU A 188 6.85 -9.31 -3.78
CA LEU A 188 6.60 -10.67 -4.19
C LEU A 188 5.13 -10.86 -4.55
N LEU A 189 4.89 -11.22 -5.81
CA LEU A 189 3.56 -11.50 -6.36
C LEU A 189 3.41 -13.01 -6.62
N PRO A 190 2.62 -13.73 -5.81
CA PRO A 190 2.32 -15.14 -6.04
C PRO A 190 1.41 -15.33 -7.25
N GLN A 191 1.52 -16.47 -7.92
CA GLN A 191 0.52 -16.94 -8.88
C GLN A 191 -0.48 -17.85 -8.18
N ILE A 192 -1.78 -17.60 -8.36
CA ILE A 192 -2.85 -18.33 -7.69
C ILE A 192 -3.82 -18.91 -8.71
N LYS A 193 -4.05 -20.22 -8.64
CA LYS A 193 -5.20 -20.87 -9.30
C LYS A 193 -6.33 -21.07 -8.29
N ASN A 194 -7.55 -21.14 -8.79
CA ASN A 194 -8.77 -21.30 -7.97
C ASN A 194 -8.92 -20.14 -6.95
N SER A 195 -8.63 -18.92 -7.41
CA SER A 195 -8.53 -17.69 -6.60
C SER A 195 -9.87 -17.03 -6.28
N ASP A 196 -10.98 -17.54 -6.80
CA ASP A 196 -12.31 -16.97 -6.58
C ASP A 196 -12.67 -16.92 -5.09
N GLY A 197 -13.03 -15.73 -4.60
CA GLY A 197 -13.38 -15.52 -3.19
C GLY A 197 -12.23 -15.79 -2.21
N THR A 198 -10.98 -15.73 -2.66
CA THR A 198 -9.82 -16.04 -1.82
C THR A 198 -9.39 -14.86 -0.96
N SER A 199 -9.11 -15.14 0.30
CA SER A 199 -8.44 -14.24 1.24
C SER A 199 -6.95 -14.56 1.34
N PHE A 200 -6.13 -13.54 1.53
CA PHE A 200 -4.67 -13.66 1.56
C PHE A 200 -4.09 -13.23 2.90
N THR A 201 -2.97 -13.83 3.28
CA THR A 201 -2.22 -13.43 4.47
C THR A 201 -0.73 -13.64 4.23
N TRP A 202 0.07 -12.61 4.49
CA TRP A 202 1.52 -12.69 4.51
C TRP A 202 2.03 -12.65 5.94
N LEU A 203 2.94 -13.56 6.26
CA LEU A 203 3.66 -13.57 7.52
C LEU A 203 5.16 -13.42 7.30
N VAL A 204 5.79 -12.57 8.12
CA VAL A 204 7.24 -12.43 8.24
C VAL A 204 7.65 -12.98 9.60
N ASN A 205 8.45 -14.05 9.61
CA ASN A 205 8.85 -14.76 10.84
C ASN A 205 7.64 -15.13 11.73
N GLY A 206 6.53 -15.53 11.12
CA GLY A 206 5.29 -15.90 11.81
C GLY A 206 4.40 -14.73 12.26
N THR A 207 4.78 -13.47 11.99
CA THR A 207 3.96 -12.29 12.30
C THR A 207 3.23 -11.82 11.05
N GLU A 208 1.90 -11.63 11.12
CA GLU A 208 1.11 -11.10 10.01
C GLU A 208 1.52 -9.66 9.65
N VAL A 209 1.83 -9.41 8.37
CA VAL A 209 2.25 -8.09 7.89
C VAL A 209 1.37 -7.53 6.76
N SER A 210 0.61 -8.38 6.06
CA SER A 210 -0.24 -7.95 4.95
C SER A 210 -1.37 -8.95 4.67
N LYS A 211 -2.47 -8.44 4.10
CA LYS A 211 -3.60 -9.22 3.57
C LYS A 211 -3.80 -9.06 2.06
N SER A 212 -2.86 -8.37 1.40
CA SER A 212 -2.86 -8.18 -0.04
C SER A 212 -2.32 -9.43 -0.76
N LEU A 213 -2.67 -9.59 -2.03
CA LEU A 213 -2.09 -10.65 -2.87
C LEU A 213 -0.57 -10.46 -3.01
N GLU A 214 -0.15 -9.25 -3.35
CA GLU A 214 1.27 -8.87 -3.42
C GLU A 214 1.81 -8.51 -2.03
N LEU A 215 2.98 -9.03 -1.68
CA LEU A 215 3.77 -8.52 -0.58
C LEU A 215 4.51 -7.28 -1.03
N HIS A 216 4.33 -6.17 -0.32
CA HIS A 216 5.16 -4.98 -0.44
C HIS A 216 5.63 -4.60 0.96
N TYR A 217 6.91 -4.84 1.25
CA TYR A 217 7.44 -4.76 2.62
C TYR A 217 8.89 -4.28 2.67
N VAL A 218 9.23 -3.45 3.65
CA VAL A 218 10.61 -2.95 3.86
C VAL A 218 11.27 -3.66 5.05
N PHE A 219 12.47 -4.18 4.83
CA PHE A 219 13.24 -4.87 5.88
C PHE A 219 14.34 -3.96 6.43
N ALA A 220 14.18 -3.47 7.65
CA ALA A 220 15.14 -2.54 8.26
C ALA A 220 16.41 -3.19 8.81
N GLN A 221 16.34 -4.47 9.20
CA GLN A 221 17.44 -5.20 9.82
C GLN A 221 17.96 -6.30 8.90
N THR A 222 19.27 -6.50 8.91
CA THR A 222 19.90 -7.62 8.20
C THR A 222 19.54 -8.96 8.83
N GLY A 223 19.63 -10.03 8.04
CA GLY A 223 19.39 -11.38 8.55
C GLY A 223 18.63 -12.25 7.56
N SER A 224 18.24 -13.42 8.04
CA SER A 224 17.40 -14.36 7.31
C SER A 224 15.98 -14.26 7.82
N TYR A 225 15.02 -14.15 6.90
CA TYR A 225 13.60 -14.04 7.18
C TYR A 225 12.85 -15.18 6.51
N THR A 226 11.88 -15.74 7.23
CA THR A 226 10.90 -16.68 6.68
C THR A 226 9.68 -15.90 6.24
N LEU A 227 9.36 -15.95 4.94
CA LEU A 227 8.15 -15.38 4.37
C LEU A 227 7.16 -16.50 4.11
N GLU A 228 5.98 -16.40 4.70
CA GLU A 228 4.89 -17.34 4.49
C GLU A 228 3.72 -16.63 3.81
N PHE A 229 3.28 -17.15 2.67
CA PHE A 229 2.05 -16.70 2.01
C PHE A 229 0.95 -17.73 2.21
N ARG A 230 -0.20 -17.31 2.70
CA ARG A 230 -1.40 -18.13 2.87
C ARG A 230 -2.51 -17.63 1.96
N ALA A 231 -3.17 -18.56 1.27
CA ALA A 231 -4.34 -18.29 0.46
C ALA A 231 -5.48 -19.23 0.90
N LYS A 232 -6.66 -18.67 1.19
CA LYS A 232 -7.82 -19.43 1.66
C LYS A 232 -9.11 -18.98 0.98
N ASN A 233 -9.83 -19.94 0.39
CA ASN A 233 -11.19 -19.75 -0.15
C ASN A 233 -12.21 -20.57 0.66
N GLY A 234 -13.47 -20.62 0.21
CA GLY A 234 -14.54 -21.36 0.89
C GLY A 234 -14.42 -22.88 0.85
N VAL A 235 -13.40 -23.44 0.19
CA VAL A 235 -13.15 -24.88 0.09
C VAL A 235 -12.00 -25.31 1.00
N GLY A 236 -10.99 -24.46 1.17
CA GLY A 236 -9.82 -24.73 1.98
C GLY A 236 -8.76 -23.65 1.83
N GLY A 237 -7.58 -23.90 2.40
CA GLY A 237 -6.45 -23.00 2.27
C GLY A 237 -5.13 -23.75 2.15
N ASN A 238 -4.21 -23.14 1.41
CA ASN A 238 -2.84 -23.60 1.26
C ASN A 238 -1.88 -22.49 1.70
N SER A 239 -0.63 -22.88 1.93
CA SER A 239 0.44 -21.96 2.31
C SER A 239 1.74 -22.36 1.63
N GLU A 240 2.52 -21.37 1.23
CA GLU A 240 3.88 -21.57 0.72
C GLU A 240 4.86 -20.73 1.51
N THR A 241 6.06 -21.26 1.73
CA THR A 241 7.11 -20.60 2.52
C THR A 241 8.39 -20.46 1.71
N VAL A 242 8.99 -19.28 1.78
CA VAL A 242 10.27 -18.97 1.13
C VAL A 242 11.20 -18.26 2.11
N THR A 243 12.50 -18.34 1.85
CA THR A 243 13.51 -17.63 2.64
C THR A 243 13.98 -16.37 1.91
N LEU A 244 14.09 -15.27 2.65
CA LEU A 244 14.68 -14.02 2.20
C LEU A 244 15.93 -13.71 3.03
N THR A 245 17.04 -13.43 2.36
CA THR A 245 18.26 -12.92 2.99
C THR A 245 18.34 -11.40 2.80
N VAL A 246 18.36 -10.65 3.90
CA VAL A 246 18.53 -9.20 3.91
C VAL A 246 19.99 -8.87 4.22
N LYS A 247 20.67 -8.23 3.27
CA LYS A 247 22.09 -7.91 3.33
C LYS A 247 22.34 -6.52 3.91
N ALA A 248 23.48 -6.38 4.59
CA ALA A 248 23.97 -5.09 5.03
C ALA A 248 24.32 -4.23 3.81
N LYS A 249 23.91 -2.96 3.86
CA LYS A 249 24.31 -1.93 2.90
C LYS A 249 24.46 -0.61 3.63
N THR A 250 25.52 0.11 3.28
CA THR A 250 25.75 1.48 3.75
C THR A 250 25.04 2.42 2.81
N TYR A 251 24.37 3.41 3.39
CA TYR A 251 23.59 4.43 2.70
C TYR A 251 24.12 5.83 3.02
N GLU A 252 23.87 6.76 2.14
CA GLU A 252 24.13 8.17 2.37
C GLU A 252 23.08 8.75 3.33
N ASN A 253 23.52 9.34 4.45
CA ASN A 253 22.62 10.08 5.33
C ASN A 253 22.43 11.52 4.82
N ASN A 254 21.96 11.64 3.58
CA ASN A 254 21.70 12.89 2.88
C ASN A 254 20.63 12.67 1.80
N ILE A 255 20.15 13.76 1.18
CA ILE A 255 19.46 13.63 -0.10
C ILE A 255 20.41 13.07 -1.17
N THR A 256 19.88 12.32 -2.12
CA THR A 256 20.67 11.84 -3.28
C THR A 256 20.13 12.36 -4.60
N LYS A 257 18.89 12.86 -4.62
CA LYS A 257 18.26 13.40 -5.82
C LYS A 257 17.22 14.48 -5.50
N VAL A 258 17.16 15.50 -6.34
CA VAL A 258 16.03 16.44 -6.42
C VAL A 258 15.26 16.11 -7.70
N PHE A 259 13.98 15.81 -7.55
CA PHE A 259 13.08 15.47 -8.66
C PHE A 259 12.39 16.70 -9.23
N ASP A 260 12.11 17.69 -8.39
CA ASP A 260 11.47 18.94 -8.81
C ASP A 260 11.86 20.08 -7.85
N TYR A 261 12.02 21.27 -8.39
CA TYR A 261 12.29 22.49 -7.64
C TYR A 261 11.54 23.64 -8.29
N PHE A 262 10.57 24.19 -7.55
CA PHE A 262 9.70 25.24 -8.04
C PHE A 262 9.49 26.26 -6.92
N PRO A 263 10.38 27.25 -6.80
CA PRO A 263 10.24 28.27 -5.78
C PRO A 263 9.14 29.29 -6.15
N ALA A 264 8.52 29.86 -5.13
CA ALA A 264 7.67 31.03 -5.26
C ALA A 264 8.52 32.32 -5.26
N PRO A 265 7.98 33.48 -5.61
CA PRO A 265 8.70 34.74 -5.51
C PRO A 265 9.18 35.06 -4.08
N GLY A 266 10.36 35.68 -3.95
CA GLY A 266 10.99 35.99 -2.67
C GLY A 266 12.36 36.66 -2.78
N GLN A 267 12.86 37.19 -1.68
CA GLN A 267 14.07 38.03 -1.59
C GLN A 267 15.38 37.29 -1.88
N PHE A 268 15.40 35.97 -1.84
CA PHE A 268 16.58 35.15 -2.18
C PHE A 268 16.46 34.46 -3.54
N ILE A 269 15.32 34.57 -4.20
CA ILE A 269 15.10 33.98 -5.53
C ILE A 269 16.10 34.56 -6.52
N ASN A 270 16.54 33.71 -7.45
CA ASN A 270 17.61 33.94 -8.42
C ASN A 270 19.01 34.14 -7.83
N SER A 271 19.19 34.04 -6.51
CA SER A 271 20.49 34.09 -5.85
C SER A 271 20.85 32.79 -5.11
N MET A 272 19.85 32.06 -4.62
CA MET A 272 20.02 30.86 -3.80
C MET A 272 19.03 29.74 -4.20
N PRO A 273 19.31 28.98 -5.29
CA PRO A 273 20.50 29.05 -6.13
C PRO A 273 20.46 30.16 -7.18
N ALA A 274 21.64 30.52 -7.70
CA ALA A 274 21.78 31.57 -8.71
C ALA A 274 21.09 31.17 -10.04
N ALA A 275 20.24 32.06 -10.56
CA ALA A 275 19.49 31.83 -11.79
C ALA A 275 19.70 32.94 -12.83
N THR A 276 19.54 32.59 -14.10
CA THR A 276 19.47 33.52 -15.23
C THR A 276 18.18 33.31 -16.02
N ASP A 277 17.91 34.19 -16.99
CA ASP A 277 16.79 34.06 -17.91
C ASP A 277 16.92 32.90 -18.91
N GLN A 278 18.10 32.27 -18.99
CA GLN A 278 18.36 31.07 -19.82
C GLN A 278 18.14 29.76 -19.05
N ASP A 279 17.93 29.84 -17.74
CA ASP A 279 17.64 28.65 -16.96
C ASP A 279 16.26 28.06 -17.33
N THR A 280 16.08 26.80 -16.98
CA THR A 280 14.83 26.04 -17.13
C THR A 280 14.52 25.34 -15.82
N ASP A 281 13.34 24.74 -15.71
CA ASP A 281 13.00 23.91 -14.54
C ASP A 281 14.03 22.80 -14.31
N GLU A 282 14.51 22.19 -15.38
CA GLU A 282 15.51 21.13 -15.30
C GLU A 282 16.88 21.64 -14.84
N SER A 283 17.34 22.81 -15.32
CA SER A 283 18.63 23.36 -14.90
C SER A 283 18.57 23.88 -13.45
N MET A 284 17.46 24.49 -13.04
CA MET A 284 17.26 24.94 -11.66
C MET A 284 17.12 23.78 -10.67
N ARG A 285 16.47 22.68 -11.07
CA ARG A 285 16.45 21.44 -10.30
C ARG A 285 17.87 20.86 -10.13
N ILE A 286 18.73 20.84 -11.17
CA ILE A 286 20.15 20.41 -11.04
C ILE A 286 20.89 21.32 -10.05
N LYS A 287 20.67 22.63 -10.11
CA LYS A 287 21.34 23.58 -9.20
C LYS A 287 20.89 23.39 -7.75
N ALA A 288 19.60 23.14 -7.54
CA ALA A 288 19.06 22.81 -6.22
C ALA A 288 19.64 21.50 -5.68
N GLU A 289 19.70 20.45 -6.52
CA GLU A 289 20.34 19.18 -6.16
C GLU A 289 21.82 19.37 -5.79
N THR A 290 22.56 20.12 -6.61
CA THR A 290 23.97 20.43 -6.36
C THR A 290 24.16 21.18 -5.04
N ALA A 291 23.29 22.16 -4.76
CA ALA A 291 23.34 22.91 -3.50
C ALA A 291 23.12 21.97 -2.31
N LEU A 292 22.02 21.24 -2.30
CA LEU A 292 21.63 20.39 -1.17
C LEU A 292 22.58 19.21 -0.94
N THR A 293 23.07 18.57 -2.00
CA THR A 293 24.09 17.50 -1.89
C THR A 293 25.45 18.00 -1.43
N SER A 294 25.73 19.31 -1.60
CA SER A 294 26.96 19.97 -1.14
C SER A 294 26.81 20.71 0.19
N ASN A 295 25.75 20.43 0.96
CA ASN A 295 25.43 21.10 2.23
C ASN A 295 25.25 22.62 2.12
N ASN A 296 24.78 23.11 0.97
CA ASN A 296 24.35 24.49 0.76
C ASN A 296 22.83 24.61 0.87
N ILE A 297 22.38 25.85 1.02
CA ILE A 297 20.97 26.20 1.23
C ILE A 297 20.31 26.54 -0.12
N ILE A 298 19.03 26.20 -0.26
CA ILE A 298 18.12 26.73 -1.26
C ILE A 298 16.97 27.48 -0.57
N THR A 299 16.45 28.53 -1.19
CA THR A 299 15.18 29.17 -0.77
C THR A 299 14.00 28.59 -1.55
N LEU A 300 12.86 28.46 -0.88
CA LEU A 300 11.59 28.13 -1.51
C LEU A 300 10.76 29.38 -1.84
N GLY A 301 11.14 30.54 -1.31
CA GLY A 301 10.38 31.79 -1.44
C GLY A 301 9.07 31.76 -0.65
N GLY A 302 8.12 32.62 -1.05
CA GLY A 302 6.81 32.70 -0.39
C GLY A 302 5.94 31.44 -0.49
N PHE A 303 4.68 31.54 -0.06
CA PHE A 303 3.77 30.41 0.03
C PHE A 303 3.78 29.51 -1.21
N GLY A 304 3.86 28.20 -0.96
CA GLY A 304 3.67 27.15 -1.95
C GLY A 304 4.91 26.82 -2.78
N GLY A 305 5.96 27.64 -2.73
CA GLY A 305 7.23 27.29 -3.36
C GLY A 305 7.80 26.04 -2.72
N TYR A 306 8.39 25.14 -3.52
CA TYR A 306 8.65 23.78 -3.08
C TYR A 306 9.90 23.12 -3.68
N VAL A 307 10.33 22.04 -3.02
CA VAL A 307 11.31 21.07 -3.50
C VAL A 307 10.81 19.65 -3.28
N VAL A 308 11.09 18.74 -4.22
CA VAL A 308 10.83 17.30 -4.12
C VAL A 308 12.14 16.55 -4.15
N MET A 309 12.41 15.74 -3.13
CA MET A 309 13.68 15.09 -2.87
C MET A 309 13.50 13.58 -2.70
N GLY A 310 14.55 12.81 -2.97
CA GLY A 310 14.62 11.38 -2.63
C GLY A 310 16.01 10.94 -2.21
N PHE A 311 16.11 9.67 -1.85
CA PHE A 311 17.23 9.06 -1.12
C PHE A 311 17.71 7.77 -1.80
N ASP A 312 18.87 7.24 -1.41
CA ASP A 312 19.38 5.94 -1.87
C ASP A 312 18.79 4.73 -1.12
N HIS A 313 17.90 4.98 -0.15
CA HIS A 313 17.20 4.00 0.64
C HIS A 313 15.80 4.46 1.03
N THR A 314 14.96 3.51 1.43
CA THR A 314 13.70 3.81 2.09
C THR A 314 13.98 4.26 3.52
N VAL A 315 13.54 5.46 3.88
CA VAL A 315 13.54 5.96 5.26
C VAL A 315 12.44 5.22 6.00
N VAL A 316 12.84 4.31 6.89
CA VAL A 316 11.91 3.39 7.57
C VAL A 316 11.18 4.14 8.69
N ASN A 317 9.87 3.96 8.76
CA ASN A 317 9.06 4.44 9.88
C ASN A 317 9.31 3.56 11.12
N LYS A 318 9.72 4.18 12.22
CA LYS A 318 9.90 3.54 13.53
C LYS A 318 9.13 4.30 14.60
N GLU A 319 9.22 3.81 15.84
CA GLU A 319 8.67 4.54 16.96
C GLU A 319 9.44 5.86 17.18
N GLY A 320 8.73 6.98 17.04
CA GLY A 320 9.25 8.32 17.26
C GLY A 320 9.71 9.01 15.98
N ASN A 321 10.65 9.94 16.10
CA ASN A 321 11.09 10.74 14.97
C ASN A 321 11.99 9.94 14.01
N ASP A 322 11.67 9.98 12.72
CA ASP A 322 12.37 9.22 11.68
C ASP A 322 13.35 10.05 10.89
N PHE A 323 13.07 11.33 10.65
CA PHE A 323 13.94 12.18 9.85
C PHE A 323 13.89 13.65 10.25
N VAL A 324 14.82 14.43 9.71
CA VAL A 324 14.79 15.89 9.74
C VAL A 324 15.15 16.42 8.36
N VAL A 325 14.33 17.33 7.83
CA VAL A 325 14.72 18.20 6.72
C VAL A 325 15.46 19.37 7.35
N LEU A 326 16.69 19.61 6.91
CA LEU A 326 17.56 20.61 7.51
C LEU A 326 17.18 21.99 6.98
N GLY A 327 17.12 22.98 7.86
CA GLY A 327 16.88 24.39 7.55
C GLY A 327 17.86 25.32 8.28
N ASN A 328 17.48 26.59 8.40
CA ASN A 328 18.25 27.64 9.09
C ASN A 328 17.52 28.18 10.35
N ALA A 329 16.34 27.66 10.67
CA ALA A 329 15.48 28.18 11.72
C ALA A 329 16.06 28.15 13.14
N TYR A 330 15.52 29.05 13.96
CA TYR A 330 15.66 29.08 15.41
C TYR A 330 14.33 29.49 16.05
N SER A 331 14.15 29.24 17.35
CA SER A 331 12.80 29.24 17.98
C SER A 331 11.99 30.54 17.87
N ASN A 332 12.64 31.70 17.76
CA ASN A 332 11.99 33.01 17.59
C ASN A 332 11.92 33.49 16.13
N TRP A 333 12.45 32.70 15.20
CA TRP A 333 12.41 32.95 13.76
C TRP A 333 12.30 31.62 13.02
N ALA A 334 11.07 31.15 12.93
CA ALA A 334 10.68 30.00 12.14
C ALA A 334 10.24 30.45 10.75
N GLU A 335 10.58 29.68 9.72
CA GLU A 335 10.11 29.86 8.35
C GLU A 335 9.47 28.56 7.85
N PRO A 336 8.35 28.17 8.48
CA PRO A 336 7.88 26.79 8.51
C PRO A 336 7.53 26.27 7.11
N GLY A 337 8.09 25.11 6.78
CA GLY A 337 7.74 24.33 5.60
C GLY A 337 6.81 23.17 5.96
N ILE A 338 5.76 22.98 5.17
CA ILE A 338 4.89 21.79 5.26
C ILE A 338 5.58 20.63 4.56
N VAL A 339 5.55 19.48 5.21
CA VAL A 339 6.16 18.24 4.71
C VAL A 339 5.08 17.32 4.16
N MET A 340 5.29 16.86 2.93
CA MET A 340 4.56 15.75 2.32
C MET A 340 5.54 14.60 2.13
N VAL A 341 5.07 13.38 2.28
CA VAL A 341 5.86 12.17 2.10
C VAL A 341 5.18 11.21 1.13
N SER A 342 5.97 10.43 0.41
CA SER A 342 5.50 9.38 -0.49
C SER A 342 6.51 8.24 -0.51
N TYR A 343 6.05 7.05 -0.87
CA TYR A 343 6.89 5.89 -1.13
C TYR A 343 6.64 5.44 -2.57
N ASP A 344 7.65 4.84 -3.19
CA ASP A 344 7.58 4.30 -4.55
C ASP A 344 6.71 3.05 -4.52
N ALA A 345 5.39 3.22 -4.62
CA ALA A 345 4.40 2.17 -4.57
C ALA A 345 4.44 1.31 -5.84
N ASN A 346 4.79 1.90 -6.98
CA ASN A 346 4.76 1.24 -8.28
C ASN A 346 6.14 0.71 -8.77
N GLY A 347 7.23 1.11 -8.11
CA GLY A 347 8.58 0.59 -8.32
C GLY A 347 9.33 1.26 -9.48
N ASN A 348 8.91 2.46 -9.89
CA ASN A 348 9.48 3.16 -11.04
C ASN A 348 10.59 4.17 -10.67
N GLY A 349 10.88 4.33 -9.37
CA GLY A 349 11.85 5.29 -8.84
C GLY A 349 11.47 6.75 -9.02
N LYS A 350 10.16 7.07 -9.13
CA LYS A 350 9.65 8.42 -9.33
C LYS A 350 8.63 8.80 -8.25
N PRO A 351 8.54 10.09 -7.90
CA PRO A 351 7.58 10.60 -6.92
C PRO A 351 6.19 10.82 -7.53
N ASP A 352 5.65 9.81 -8.23
CA ASP A 352 4.34 9.84 -8.92
C ASP A 352 3.26 8.99 -8.26
N ASP A 353 3.57 8.39 -7.11
CA ASP A 353 2.61 7.71 -6.23
C ASP A 353 1.92 8.67 -5.25
N GLN A 354 0.96 8.13 -4.48
CA GLN A 354 0.16 8.91 -3.54
C GLN A 354 1.01 9.64 -2.50
N TRP A 355 0.75 10.94 -2.35
CA TRP A 355 1.36 11.79 -1.35
C TRP A 355 0.52 11.90 -0.07
N TYR A 356 1.19 11.96 1.07
CA TYR A 356 0.59 12.09 2.40
C TYR A 356 1.16 13.33 3.10
N GLU A 357 0.32 14.20 3.64
CA GLU A 357 0.79 15.35 4.43
C GLU A 357 1.20 14.87 5.82
N ILE A 358 2.30 15.40 6.37
CA ILE A 358 2.62 15.24 7.77
C ILE A 358 1.71 16.15 8.60
N GLN A 359 0.96 15.55 9.52
CA GLN A 359 0.03 16.26 10.37
C GLN A 359 0.76 16.99 11.50
N GLY A 360 1.28 18.18 11.20
CA GLY A 360 1.83 19.08 12.21
C GLY A 360 0.80 19.70 13.16
N SER A 361 1.30 20.37 14.18
CA SER A 361 0.53 21.00 15.27
C SER A 361 -0.60 21.96 14.84
N GLU A 362 -0.50 22.58 13.66
CA GLU A 362 -1.53 23.48 13.14
C GLU A 362 -2.51 22.78 12.18
N HIS A 363 -2.24 21.55 11.75
CA HIS A 363 -2.94 20.90 10.62
C HIS A 363 -4.47 20.85 10.80
N GLN A 364 -4.94 20.55 12.01
CA GLN A 364 -6.37 20.42 12.34
C GLN A 364 -7.02 21.73 12.81
N LYS A 365 -6.26 22.82 12.96
CA LYS A 365 -6.81 24.07 13.47
C LYS A 365 -7.72 24.74 12.43
N PRO A 366 -8.82 25.39 12.83
CA PRO A 366 -9.69 26.13 11.90
C PRO A 366 -8.98 27.26 11.15
N SER A 367 -7.84 27.73 11.65
CA SER A 367 -7.00 28.73 11.01
C SER A 367 -6.18 28.18 9.83
N THR A 368 -6.11 26.86 9.67
CA THR A 368 -5.41 26.21 8.54
C THR A 368 -6.37 26.06 7.37
N ILE A 369 -5.99 26.62 6.23
CA ILE A 369 -6.81 26.58 5.01
C ILE A 369 -6.28 25.46 4.13
N LYS A 370 -7.09 24.41 3.93
CA LYS A 370 -6.77 23.32 3.02
C LYS A 370 -7.12 23.71 1.58
N ASN A 371 -6.42 23.13 0.60
CA ASN A 371 -6.62 23.42 -0.82
C ASN A 371 -6.50 24.92 -1.17
N TYR A 372 -5.66 25.65 -0.44
CA TYR A 372 -5.39 27.04 -0.72
C TYR A 372 -4.53 27.15 -1.99
N GLU A 373 -4.89 28.07 -2.87
CA GLU A 373 -4.20 28.29 -4.14
C GLU A 373 -3.90 29.78 -4.29
N ILE A 374 -2.67 30.11 -4.69
CA ILE A 374 -2.21 31.47 -4.95
C ILE A 374 -1.57 31.54 -6.33
N THR A 375 -1.85 32.64 -7.04
CA THR A 375 -1.20 32.98 -8.30
C THR A 375 -0.37 34.23 -8.10
N TYR A 376 0.93 34.13 -8.39
CA TYR A 376 1.86 35.26 -8.46
C TYR A 376 2.04 35.71 -9.90
N TYR A 377 2.18 37.02 -10.12
CA TYR A 377 2.31 37.61 -11.44
C TYR A 377 3.69 38.24 -11.64
N LYS A 378 4.32 37.92 -12.77
CA LYS A 378 5.60 38.51 -13.19
C LYS A 378 5.44 40.03 -13.29
N PRO A 379 6.36 40.82 -12.70
CA PRO A 379 6.32 42.28 -12.83
C PRO A 379 6.64 42.67 -14.28
N ALA A 380 5.96 43.68 -14.81
CA ALA A 380 6.22 44.19 -16.15
C ALA A 380 7.62 44.82 -16.28
N THR A 381 8.08 45.47 -15.20
CA THR A 381 9.41 46.06 -15.08
C THR A 381 9.90 45.88 -13.65
N GLU A 382 11.22 45.78 -13.48
CA GLU A 382 11.83 45.90 -12.16
C GLU A 382 11.62 47.32 -11.61
N PRO A 383 11.28 47.48 -10.31
CA PRO A 383 11.06 48.78 -9.72
C PRO A 383 12.38 49.57 -9.61
N GLU A 384 12.31 50.88 -9.85
CA GLU A 384 13.44 51.79 -9.58
C GLU A 384 13.65 52.00 -8.08
N ASP A 385 12.57 51.98 -7.29
CA ASP A 385 12.64 52.04 -5.83
C ASP A 385 13.18 50.72 -5.28
N PRO A 386 14.34 50.72 -4.59
CA PRO A 386 14.84 49.52 -3.94
C PRO A 386 13.94 49.03 -2.78
N ASN A 387 13.01 49.84 -2.28
CA ASN A 387 12.02 49.47 -1.26
C ASN A 387 10.58 49.57 -1.78
N GLU A 388 10.23 48.76 -2.77
CA GLU A 388 8.89 48.76 -3.38
C GLU A 388 7.89 47.86 -2.62
N PRO A 389 6.90 48.42 -1.89
CA PRO A 389 5.91 47.61 -1.17
C PRO A 389 4.98 46.80 -2.10
N ASN A 390 4.75 47.25 -3.34
CA ASN A 390 3.80 46.67 -4.29
C ASN A 390 4.50 45.98 -5.47
N TYR A 391 5.51 45.14 -5.19
CA TYR A 391 6.38 44.60 -6.23
C TYR A 391 5.79 43.38 -6.97
N ILE A 392 5.68 42.22 -6.32
CA ILE A 392 5.13 41.01 -6.98
C ILE A 392 3.67 40.84 -6.60
N LYS A 393 2.77 41.17 -7.51
CA LYS A 393 1.32 41.00 -7.29
C LYS A 393 0.95 39.53 -7.14
N TRP A 394 -0.01 39.23 -6.27
CA TRP A 394 -0.66 37.94 -6.18
C TRP A 394 -2.17 38.04 -6.00
N THR A 395 -2.88 36.97 -6.38
CA THR A 395 -4.31 36.73 -6.10
C THR A 395 -4.49 35.31 -5.58
N ASP A 396 -5.47 35.06 -4.71
CA ASP A 396 -5.77 33.71 -4.23
C ASP A 396 -7.17 33.20 -4.64
N ASN A 397 -7.40 31.91 -4.41
CA ASN A 397 -8.69 31.25 -4.68
C ASN A 397 -9.81 31.63 -3.69
N ARG A 398 -9.58 32.59 -2.80
CA ARG A 398 -10.57 33.18 -1.90
C ARG A 398 -10.96 34.60 -2.29
N GLY A 399 -10.37 35.12 -3.37
CA GLY A 399 -10.64 36.46 -3.90
C GLY A 399 -9.78 37.56 -3.27
N GLU A 400 -8.81 37.21 -2.41
CA GLU A 400 -7.89 38.18 -1.83
C GLU A 400 -6.75 38.48 -2.80
N THR A 401 -6.18 39.67 -2.67
CA THR A 401 -5.04 40.12 -3.48
C THR A 401 -4.03 40.86 -2.61
N GLY A 402 -2.78 40.92 -3.07
CA GLY A 402 -1.74 41.69 -2.40
C GLY A 402 -0.42 41.60 -3.15
N TYR A 403 0.66 41.88 -2.44
CA TYR A 403 2.00 41.94 -3.01
C TYR A 403 3.05 41.23 -2.12
N VAL A 404 4.12 40.73 -2.75
CA VAL A 404 5.40 40.48 -2.08
C VAL A 404 6.25 41.73 -2.27
N SER A 405 6.69 42.37 -1.18
CA SER A 405 7.42 43.64 -1.24
C SER A 405 8.91 43.45 -1.45
N LYS A 406 9.53 44.36 -2.21
CA LYS A 406 10.99 44.45 -2.36
C LYS A 406 11.61 45.23 -1.21
N ASN A 407 12.77 44.77 -0.74
CA ASN A 407 13.60 45.50 0.22
C ASN A 407 14.94 45.89 -0.41
N SER A 408 15.58 46.93 0.15
CA SER A 408 16.83 47.46 -0.40
C SER A 408 18.06 46.57 -0.22
N PHE A 409 17.96 45.48 0.54
CA PHE A 409 19.08 44.56 0.81
C PHE A 409 19.29 43.57 -0.34
N HIS A 410 18.21 43.20 -1.06
CA HIS A 410 18.25 42.24 -2.16
C HIS A 410 17.85 42.88 -3.50
N LYS A 411 18.82 42.98 -4.41
CA LYS A 411 18.69 43.77 -5.65
C LYS A 411 18.16 42.98 -6.84
N GLN A 412 18.34 41.67 -6.86
CA GLN A 412 17.90 40.80 -7.94
C GLN A 412 16.37 40.80 -8.07
N SER A 413 15.85 40.27 -9.18
CA SER A 413 14.41 40.09 -9.33
C SER A 413 13.91 39.09 -8.28
N TYR A 414 12.78 39.35 -7.63
CA TYR A 414 12.19 38.38 -6.69
C TYR A 414 11.34 37.34 -7.41
N TYR A 415 10.99 37.58 -8.68
CA TYR A 415 10.28 36.61 -9.50
C TYR A 415 11.26 35.60 -10.14
N PRO A 416 10.98 34.30 -10.15
CA PRO A 416 11.84 33.31 -10.81
C PRO A 416 12.06 33.65 -12.30
N LEU A 417 13.31 33.91 -12.71
CA LEU A 417 13.62 34.47 -14.03
C LEU A 417 13.21 33.56 -15.20
N TRP A 418 13.23 32.25 -14.99
CA TRP A 418 12.93 31.22 -16.00
C TRP A 418 11.44 30.89 -16.12
N LYS A 419 10.58 31.52 -15.31
CA LYS A 419 9.13 31.27 -15.34
C LYS A 419 8.41 32.25 -16.26
N GLY A 420 7.24 31.81 -16.72
CA GLY A 420 6.33 32.62 -17.54
C GLY A 420 5.69 33.76 -16.75
N ASP A 421 4.64 34.36 -17.34
CA ASP A 421 4.03 35.59 -16.80
C ASP A 421 3.29 35.41 -15.46
N SER A 422 2.99 34.17 -15.08
CA SER A 422 2.43 33.85 -13.77
C SER A 422 2.79 32.45 -13.31
N ILE A 423 2.71 32.24 -11.99
CA ILE A 423 2.94 30.97 -11.30
C ILE A 423 1.77 30.74 -10.36
N THR A 424 1.14 29.57 -10.44
CA THR A 424 0.09 29.16 -9.50
C THR A 424 0.58 28.00 -8.64
N LEU A 425 0.45 28.13 -7.32
CA LEU A 425 0.90 27.15 -6.33
C LEU A 425 -0.24 26.81 -5.37
N LYS A 426 -0.27 25.56 -4.92
CA LYS A 426 -1.37 25.01 -4.11
C LYS A 426 -0.84 24.20 -2.93
N GLY A 427 -1.51 24.30 -1.79
CA GLY A 427 -1.21 23.50 -0.60
C GLY A 427 -2.11 23.82 0.59
N SER A 428 -1.70 23.36 1.77
CA SER A 428 -2.24 23.80 3.05
C SER A 428 -1.61 25.14 3.44
N PHE A 429 -2.40 26.12 3.82
CA PHE A 429 -1.93 27.44 4.27
C PHE A 429 -2.08 27.57 5.78
N LEU A 430 -0.97 27.84 6.47
CA LEU A 430 -0.93 28.06 7.91
C LEU A 430 -1.01 29.55 8.23
N LYS A 431 -1.72 29.88 9.32
CA LYS A 431 -1.71 31.25 9.85
C LYS A 431 -0.35 31.54 10.49
N SER A 432 0.40 32.49 9.92
CA SER A 432 1.70 32.93 10.44
C SER A 432 1.63 33.40 11.90
N ASN A 433 2.70 33.10 12.66
CA ASN A 433 2.94 33.60 14.01
C ASN A 433 3.72 34.92 14.02
N LEU A 434 3.96 35.53 12.86
CA LEU A 434 4.74 36.75 12.74
C LEU A 434 4.11 37.89 13.54
N VAL A 435 4.91 38.50 14.42
CA VAL A 435 4.50 39.63 15.26
C VAL A 435 5.60 40.68 15.25
N ASP A 436 5.21 41.94 15.06
CA ASP A 436 6.05 43.09 15.37
C ASP A 436 5.91 43.44 16.85
N GLN A 437 6.94 43.14 17.64
CA GLN A 437 6.97 43.40 19.08
C GLN A 437 7.12 44.88 19.41
N SER A 438 7.63 45.70 18.49
CA SER A 438 7.76 47.14 18.73
C SER A 438 6.50 47.93 18.38
N GLY A 439 5.65 47.36 17.53
CA GLY A 439 4.49 48.05 16.94
C GLY A 439 4.88 49.20 16.00
N GLN A 440 6.15 49.28 15.61
CA GLN A 440 6.73 50.32 14.76
C GLN A 440 7.51 49.74 13.55
N GLY A 441 7.43 48.42 13.35
CA GLY A 441 8.08 47.68 12.26
C GLY A 441 9.58 47.45 12.45
N THR A 442 10.09 47.58 13.68
CA THR A 442 11.53 47.54 13.98
C THR A 442 12.01 46.27 14.68
N ASN A 443 11.10 45.49 15.27
CA ASN A 443 11.46 44.23 15.93
C ASN A 443 10.42 43.14 15.65
N TRP A 444 10.75 42.26 14.70
CA TRP A 444 9.88 41.17 14.29
C TRP A 444 10.33 39.86 14.91
N VAL A 445 9.36 39.05 15.33
CA VAL A 445 9.57 37.66 15.72
C VAL A 445 8.58 36.79 14.97
N ASN A 446 9.00 35.58 14.61
CA ASN A 446 8.12 34.56 14.06
C ASN A 446 8.29 33.27 14.87
N PRO A 447 7.61 33.15 16.03
CA PRO A 447 7.73 31.97 16.89
C PRO A 447 7.37 30.67 16.18
N ALA A 448 8.15 29.63 16.43
CA ALA A 448 7.93 28.30 15.89
C ALA A 448 6.57 27.69 16.29
N TYR A 449 5.95 26.95 15.36
CA TYR A 449 4.84 26.04 15.69
C TYR A 449 5.34 24.86 16.53
N GLU A 450 4.47 24.15 17.24
CA GLU A 450 4.91 23.17 18.24
C GLU A 450 5.70 21.99 17.65
N TYR A 451 5.27 21.41 16.52
CA TYR A 451 5.91 20.29 15.82
C TYR A 451 5.36 20.07 14.40
N GLY A 452 6.05 19.22 13.61
CA GLY A 452 5.59 18.66 12.34
C GLY A 452 5.85 19.51 11.10
N TYR A 453 6.75 20.48 11.21
CA TYR A 453 7.15 21.38 10.13
C TYR A 453 8.67 21.47 10.05
N THR A 454 9.20 21.58 8.84
CA THR A 454 10.64 21.86 8.63
C THR A 454 10.91 23.34 8.73
N ASP A 455 12.19 23.70 8.94
CA ASP A 455 12.63 25.09 9.06
C ASP A 455 11.78 25.88 10.07
N ASN A 456 11.42 25.19 11.15
CA ASN A 456 10.52 25.66 12.18
C ASN A 456 11.22 25.69 13.54
N TRP A 457 11.91 24.60 13.88
CA TRP A 457 12.89 24.55 14.97
C TRP A 457 14.28 24.28 14.41
N GLY A 458 15.32 24.62 15.18
CA GLY A 458 16.69 24.31 14.80
C GLY A 458 16.90 22.81 14.62
N ASN A 459 17.79 22.43 13.70
CA ASN A 459 17.96 21.04 13.22
C ASN A 459 18.22 19.97 14.31
N ASN A 460 18.75 20.38 15.47
CA ASN A 460 19.03 19.47 16.60
C ASN A 460 17.91 19.42 17.64
N ASP A 461 16.87 20.23 17.50
CA ASP A 461 15.70 20.21 18.38
C ASP A 461 14.72 19.13 17.89
N LYS A 462 14.32 18.23 18.79
CA LYS A 462 13.39 17.13 18.49
C LYS A 462 12.03 17.61 17.97
N LYS A 463 11.64 18.87 18.22
CA LYS A 463 10.41 19.47 17.70
C LYS A 463 10.49 19.81 16.21
N GLY A 464 11.70 19.94 15.65
CA GLY A 464 11.95 20.12 14.23
C GLY A 464 12.09 18.79 13.46
N HIS A 465 12.12 17.67 14.18
CA HIS A 465 12.16 16.34 13.58
C HIS A 465 10.75 15.88 13.22
N ILE A 466 10.68 14.96 12.26
CA ILE A 466 9.44 14.45 11.69
C ILE A 466 9.31 12.96 11.99
N ASP A 467 8.13 12.58 12.45
CA ASP A 467 7.68 11.19 12.62
C ASP A 467 6.72 10.86 11.47
N ILE A 468 7.04 9.82 10.70
CA ILE A 468 6.29 9.37 9.53
C ILE A 468 4.88 8.88 9.94
N SER A 469 4.70 8.45 11.19
CA SER A 469 3.40 8.05 11.73
C SER A 469 2.41 9.21 11.84
N TRP A 470 2.85 10.46 11.64
CA TRP A 470 1.96 11.63 11.50
C TRP A 470 1.38 11.79 10.09
N ALA A 471 1.70 10.90 9.15
CA ALA A 471 1.17 10.96 7.79
C ALA A 471 -0.36 10.80 7.75
N VAL A 472 -1.03 11.68 7.00
CA VAL A 472 -2.47 11.61 6.74
C VAL A 472 -2.78 11.60 5.24
N ASP A 473 -3.87 10.93 4.87
CA ASP A 473 -4.41 10.94 3.52
C ASP A 473 -5.11 12.28 3.19
N ASN A 474 -5.62 12.41 1.96
CA ASN A 474 -6.33 13.60 1.49
C ASN A 474 -7.62 13.91 2.27
N ASN A 475 -8.13 12.97 3.07
CA ASN A 475 -9.30 13.16 3.94
C ASN A 475 -8.89 13.50 5.38
N GLY A 476 -7.59 13.60 5.67
CA GLY A 476 -7.06 13.83 7.02
C GLY A 476 -7.09 12.57 7.90
N LYS A 477 -7.24 11.38 7.32
CA LYS A 477 -7.19 10.11 8.05
C LYS A 477 -5.74 9.67 8.18
N ALA A 478 -5.33 9.27 9.38
CA ALA A 478 -4.01 8.71 9.65
C ALA A 478 -3.73 7.47 8.79
N VAL A 479 -2.50 7.39 8.27
CA VAL A 479 -2.02 6.28 7.43
C VAL A 479 -0.75 5.70 8.05
N ALA A 480 -0.75 4.39 8.25
CA ALA A 480 0.43 3.67 8.72
C ALA A 480 1.33 3.33 7.51
N LEU A 481 2.35 4.15 7.29
CA LEU A 481 3.40 3.89 6.29
C LEU A 481 4.53 3.07 6.92
N GLN A 482 5.09 2.10 6.21
CA GLN A 482 6.28 1.38 6.67
C GLN A 482 7.57 2.17 6.46
N GLY A 483 7.55 3.13 5.53
CA GLY A 483 8.68 3.97 5.19
C GLY A 483 8.35 4.85 3.99
N ILE A 484 9.28 5.72 3.62
CA ILE A 484 9.13 6.71 2.55
C ILE A 484 10.39 6.74 1.67
N ASP A 485 10.22 7.06 0.40
CA ASP A 485 11.33 7.22 -0.56
C ASP A 485 11.44 8.66 -1.06
N PHE A 486 10.36 9.45 -0.91
CA PHE A 486 10.27 10.81 -1.39
C PHE A 486 9.71 11.75 -0.32
N VAL A 487 10.28 12.95 -0.29
CA VAL A 487 9.82 14.05 0.56
C VAL A 487 9.61 15.28 -0.31
N LYS A 488 8.45 15.92 -0.17
CA LYS A 488 8.19 17.25 -0.70
C LYS A 488 8.04 18.24 0.44
N VAL A 489 8.72 19.37 0.33
CA VAL A 489 8.61 20.48 1.27
C VAL A 489 8.11 21.71 0.53
N TYR A 490 7.16 22.45 1.14
CA TYR A 490 6.72 23.73 0.60
C TYR A 490 6.47 24.79 1.67
N THR A 491 6.72 26.07 1.35
CA THR A 491 6.53 27.18 2.28
C THR A 491 5.07 27.27 2.76
N ALA A 492 4.87 27.25 4.08
CA ALA A 492 3.57 27.02 4.69
C ALA A 492 2.64 28.24 4.73
N ASN A 493 3.19 29.44 4.64
CA ASN A 493 2.43 30.68 4.82
C ASN A 493 2.93 31.80 3.92
N ARG A 494 2.23 32.94 3.98
CA ARG A 494 2.60 34.19 3.34
C ARG A 494 2.55 35.29 4.38
N ALA A 495 3.72 35.71 4.87
CA ALA A 495 3.87 36.83 5.80
C ALA A 495 5.07 37.69 5.40
N GLN A 496 5.04 38.96 5.80
CA GLN A 496 6.07 39.96 5.48
C GLN A 496 6.51 40.66 6.76
N ALA A 497 7.80 40.58 7.09
CA ALA A 497 8.39 41.13 8.30
C ALA A 497 9.08 42.48 8.05
N GLY A 498 8.37 43.38 7.37
CA GLY A 498 8.88 44.71 7.00
C GLY A 498 10.22 44.61 6.25
N TRP A 499 11.27 45.22 6.81
CA TRP A 499 12.60 45.29 6.22
C TRP A 499 13.32 43.94 6.13
N LEU A 500 12.91 42.94 6.92
CA LEU A 500 13.49 41.59 6.89
C LEU A 500 13.01 40.76 5.70
N GLY A 501 11.99 41.22 4.97
CA GLY A 501 11.47 40.50 3.82
C GLY A 501 10.31 39.55 4.15
N GLU A 502 10.02 38.69 3.19
CA GLU A 502 9.01 37.64 3.33
C GLU A 502 9.49 36.51 4.25
N VAL A 503 8.55 35.79 4.86
CA VAL A 503 8.83 34.51 5.50
C VAL A 503 8.95 33.44 4.40
N SER A 504 10.12 32.82 4.29
CA SER A 504 10.50 31.89 3.24
C SER A 504 11.12 30.64 3.85
N THR A 505 10.61 29.46 3.52
CA THR A 505 11.26 28.22 3.96
C THR A 505 12.60 28.04 3.23
N GLU A 506 13.65 27.81 4.00
CA GLU A 506 14.95 27.38 3.50
C GLU A 506 15.21 25.89 3.75
N VAL A 507 15.83 25.24 2.77
CA VAL A 507 16.22 23.83 2.85
C VAL A 507 17.72 23.73 2.63
N SER A 508 18.41 23.02 3.52
CA SER A 508 19.87 22.84 3.50
C SER A 508 20.31 21.38 3.41
N GLY A 509 19.37 20.44 3.47
CA GLY A 509 19.64 19.01 3.32
C GLY A 509 18.61 18.14 4.03
N PHE A 510 18.97 16.90 4.29
CA PHE A 510 18.13 15.89 4.93
C PHE A 510 18.96 14.97 5.80
N LYS A 511 18.38 14.44 6.87
CA LYS A 511 18.95 13.30 7.62
C LYS A 511 17.88 12.28 7.96
N ASP A 512 18.15 11.01 7.65
CA ASP A 512 17.48 9.87 8.27
C ASP A 512 18.05 9.70 9.69
N LEU A 513 17.21 9.86 10.69
CA LEU A 513 17.56 9.69 12.11
C LEU A 513 17.74 8.22 12.49
N ASN A 514 17.38 7.31 11.59
CA ASN A 514 17.60 5.88 11.74
C ASN A 514 18.98 5.42 11.28
N LEU A 515 19.76 6.27 10.61
CA LEU A 515 21.13 5.98 10.21
C LEU A 515 22.12 6.64 11.18
N GLU A 516 23.24 5.96 11.42
CA GLU A 516 24.35 6.48 12.24
C GLU A 516 25.20 7.51 11.50
#